data_AF-A0AAQ4DR26-F1
#
_entry.id   AF-A0AAQ4DR26-F1
#
_cell.length_a   1.000
_cell.length_b   1.000
_cell.length_c   1.000
_cell.angle_alpha   90.00
_cell.angle_beta   90.00
_cell.angle_gamma   90.00
#
_symmetry.space_group_name_H-M   'P 1'
#
loop_
_entity.id
_entity.type
_entity.pdbx_description
1 polymer ?
#
loop_
_entity_poly.entity_id
_entity_poly.type
_entity_poly.pdbx_seq_one_letter_code
_entity_poly.pdbx_strand_id
1 'polypeptide(L)'
;MMCLVFHVQMKCSRWMRTAQLEYSAKYELLRDIEQIWHLCEILFLDLQPGTAFLHQLQRWVQSRAVDTLGARVRELLEDDEPHKADDYWTQVYLLILQADLDEARRLLRRHPSSGREDFVTFEELLQSAPRGSHQVATRELHVWWQTWVAQCARHFEDGEFSLSPELGTACKILMGDKETLGKLRELCSTWYNYLVALVTYTCPADNPQMLADLAEDCLTQFGGAGPTGGMDNILLAAFRFDLPMVIREASRFLDNWWFSAHFSDLLFHSGQMEASQPEYASELREHLILEYASTLMTHH
;
A
#
# COMPACT_ATOMS: atom_id res chain seq x y z
N MET A 1 46.04 -31.60 -6.98
CA MET A 1 45.38 -31.27 -5.69
C MET A 1 44.75 -29.87 -5.67
N MET A 2 45.38 -28.82 -6.23
CA MET A 2 44.78 -27.46 -6.28
C MET A 2 43.46 -27.35 -7.08
N CYS A 3 43.27 -28.06 -8.19
CA CYS A 3 42.00 -28.00 -8.96
C CYS A 3 40.78 -28.57 -8.22
N LEU A 4 40.96 -29.54 -7.33
CA LEU A 4 39.86 -30.15 -6.57
C LEU A 4 39.36 -29.22 -5.46
N VAL A 5 40.26 -28.48 -4.81
CA VAL A 5 39.90 -27.52 -3.75
C VAL A 5 39.13 -26.33 -4.32
N PHE A 6 39.57 -25.77 -5.47
CA PHE A 6 38.84 -24.70 -6.16
C PHE A 6 37.46 -25.13 -6.64
N HIS A 7 37.30 -26.37 -7.12
CA HIS A 7 36.03 -26.88 -7.62
C HIS A 7 35.01 -27.15 -6.49
N VAL A 8 35.47 -27.60 -5.32
CA VAL A 8 34.62 -27.78 -4.12
C VAL A 8 34.20 -26.44 -3.53
N GLN A 9 35.09 -25.44 -3.52
CA GLN A 9 34.82 -24.10 -2.98
C GLN A 9 33.87 -23.30 -3.90
N MET A 10 33.97 -23.46 -5.22
CA MET A 10 32.99 -22.93 -6.19
C MET A 10 31.62 -23.62 -6.09
N LYS A 11 31.57 -24.94 -5.85
CA LYS A 11 30.31 -25.64 -5.61
C LYS A 11 29.66 -25.17 -4.31
N CYS A 12 30.40 -25.08 -3.21
CA CYS A 12 29.87 -24.61 -1.92
C CYS A 12 29.32 -23.17 -1.99
N SER A 13 30.05 -22.26 -2.65
CA SER A 13 29.60 -20.88 -2.86
C SER A 13 28.46 -20.74 -3.88
N ARG A 14 28.27 -21.71 -4.79
CA ARG A 14 27.10 -21.80 -5.67
C ARG A 14 25.88 -22.36 -4.94
N TRP A 15 26.07 -23.38 -4.09
CA TRP A 15 25.03 -23.96 -3.23
C TRP A 15 24.51 -22.98 -2.18
N MET A 16 25.39 -22.19 -1.55
CA MET A 16 24.96 -21.11 -0.64
C MET A 16 24.15 -20.03 -1.37
N ARG A 17 24.55 -19.66 -2.59
CA ARG A 17 23.80 -18.70 -3.41
C ARG A 17 22.43 -19.23 -3.84
N THR A 18 22.33 -20.50 -4.24
CA THR A 18 21.04 -21.10 -4.61
C THR A 18 20.11 -21.22 -3.41
N ALA A 19 20.60 -21.65 -2.25
CA ALA A 19 19.80 -21.71 -1.02
C ALA A 19 19.35 -20.32 -0.55
N GLN A 20 20.19 -19.30 -0.70
CA GLN A 20 19.84 -17.92 -0.37
C GLN A 20 18.80 -17.33 -1.33
N LEU A 21 18.88 -17.67 -2.63
CA LEU A 21 17.87 -17.29 -3.62
C LEU A 21 16.53 -17.98 -3.37
N GLU A 22 16.54 -19.27 -3.02
CA GLU A 22 15.32 -20.01 -2.66
C GLU A 22 14.67 -19.46 -1.39
N TYR A 23 15.47 -19.11 -0.37
CA TYR A 23 14.96 -18.49 0.86
C TYR A 23 14.36 -17.11 0.57
N SER A 24 15.04 -16.29 -0.23
CA SER A 24 14.54 -14.97 -0.64
C SER A 24 13.23 -15.07 -1.41
N ALA A 25 13.12 -16.03 -2.34
CA ALA A 25 11.90 -16.24 -3.11
C ALA A 25 10.72 -16.66 -2.22
N LYS A 26 10.96 -17.55 -1.24
CA LYS A 26 9.94 -17.95 -0.26
C LYS A 26 9.53 -16.78 0.65
N TYR A 27 10.48 -15.94 1.04
CA TYR A 27 10.19 -14.75 1.84
C TYR A 27 9.31 -13.77 1.07
N GLU A 28 9.64 -13.45 -0.19
CA GLU A 28 8.81 -12.58 -1.02
C GLU A 28 7.40 -13.16 -1.24
N LEU A 29 7.30 -14.48 -1.49
CA LEU A 29 6.00 -15.15 -1.60
C LEU A 29 5.17 -15.00 -0.33
N LEU A 30 5.77 -15.18 0.85
CA LEU A 30 5.06 -14.97 2.13
C LEU A 30 4.59 -13.53 2.32
N ARG A 31 5.41 -12.55 1.90
CA ARG A 31 5.04 -11.12 1.93
C ARG A 31 3.88 -10.83 0.98
N ASP A 32 3.86 -11.44 -0.19
CA ASP A 32 2.75 -11.30 -1.13
C ASP A 32 1.46 -11.94 -0.58
N ILE A 33 1.55 -13.14 0.03
CA ILE A 33 0.42 -13.79 0.72
C ILE A 33 -0.13 -12.88 1.83
N GLU A 34 0.74 -12.34 2.68
CA GLU A 34 0.38 -11.43 3.76
C GLU A 34 -0.34 -10.17 3.23
N GLN A 35 0.22 -9.56 2.17
CA GLN A 35 -0.35 -8.36 1.57
C GLN A 35 -1.73 -8.63 0.96
N ILE A 36 -1.89 -9.74 0.24
CA ILE A 36 -3.17 -10.14 -0.35
C ILE A 36 -4.19 -10.43 0.76
N TRP A 37 -3.78 -11.18 1.79
CA TRP A 37 -4.64 -11.56 2.91
C TRP A 37 -5.20 -10.33 3.62
N HIS A 38 -4.33 -9.39 4.00
CA HIS A 38 -4.75 -8.16 4.68
C HIS A 38 -5.70 -7.32 3.82
N LEU A 39 -5.47 -7.22 2.51
CA LEU A 39 -6.42 -6.52 1.62
C LEU A 39 -7.79 -7.21 1.61
N CYS A 40 -7.78 -8.54 1.50
CA CYS A 40 -8.99 -9.33 1.45
C CYS A 40 -9.77 -9.25 2.78
N GLU A 41 -9.09 -9.21 3.91
CA GLU A 41 -9.71 -8.97 5.22
C GLU A 41 -10.43 -7.63 5.25
N ILE A 42 -9.77 -6.55 4.81
CA ILE A 42 -10.34 -5.20 4.75
C ILE A 42 -11.58 -5.15 3.84
N LEU A 43 -11.54 -5.80 2.68
CA LEU A 43 -12.60 -5.69 1.68
C LEU A 43 -13.78 -6.64 1.91
N PHE A 44 -13.51 -7.87 2.40
CA PHE A 44 -14.54 -8.92 2.46
C PHE A 44 -14.98 -9.27 3.88
N LEU A 45 -14.16 -9.05 4.90
CA LEU A 45 -14.45 -9.49 6.28
C LEU A 45 -14.71 -8.31 7.23
N ASP A 46 -13.93 -7.24 7.11
CA ASP A 46 -13.94 -6.08 8.01
C ASP A 46 -14.10 -4.76 7.25
N LEU A 47 -15.13 -4.68 6.41
CA LEU A 47 -15.42 -3.48 5.63
C LEU A 47 -15.96 -2.37 6.54
N GLN A 48 -15.08 -1.46 6.94
CA GLN A 48 -15.42 -0.35 7.81
C GLN A 48 -16.14 0.79 7.05
N PRO A 49 -16.98 1.60 7.72
CA PRO A 49 -17.63 2.75 7.09
C PRO A 49 -16.70 3.98 7.03
N GLY A 50 -16.87 4.80 5.99
CA GLY A 50 -16.22 6.11 5.88
C GLY A 50 -14.69 6.04 5.84
N THR A 51 -13.99 6.97 6.53
CA THR A 51 -12.51 6.98 6.55
C THR A 51 -11.88 5.94 7.45
N ALA A 52 -12.64 5.19 8.25
CA ALA A 52 -12.08 4.03 8.93
C ALA A 52 -11.57 3.00 7.90
N PHE A 53 -12.29 2.85 6.79
CA PHE A 53 -11.84 2.06 5.63
C PHE A 53 -10.63 2.66 4.93
N LEU A 54 -10.61 3.97 4.70
CA LEU A 54 -9.42 4.64 4.16
C LEU A 54 -8.19 4.39 5.04
N HIS A 55 -8.35 4.51 6.36
CA HIS A 55 -7.28 4.26 7.31
C HIS A 55 -6.80 2.81 7.29
N GLN A 56 -7.71 1.84 7.14
CA GLN A 56 -7.32 0.44 6.90
C GLN A 56 -6.47 0.30 5.63
N LEU A 57 -6.86 0.92 4.51
CA LEU A 57 -6.10 0.90 3.26
C LEU A 57 -4.72 1.58 3.40
N GLN A 58 -4.65 2.72 4.07
CA GLN A 58 -3.39 3.42 4.36
C GLN A 58 -2.44 2.53 5.18
N ARG A 59 -2.94 1.91 6.25
CA ARG A 59 -2.13 0.97 7.05
C ARG A 59 -1.69 -0.25 6.26
N TRP A 60 -2.55 -0.74 5.37
CA TRP A 60 -2.23 -1.87 4.49
C TRP A 60 -1.04 -1.56 3.57
N VAL A 61 -1.01 -0.42 2.89
CA VAL A 61 0.14 -0.04 2.05
C VAL A 61 1.39 0.30 2.87
N GLN A 62 1.21 0.93 4.03
CA GLN A 62 2.33 1.25 4.93
C GLN A 62 3.02 -0.01 5.47
N SER A 63 2.29 -1.10 5.72
CA SER A 63 2.84 -2.34 6.30
C SER A 63 3.99 -2.97 5.46
N ARG A 64 3.98 -2.75 4.13
CA ARG A 64 5.06 -3.18 3.24
C ARG A 64 6.19 -2.15 3.13
N ALA A 65 5.88 -0.86 3.33
CA ALA A 65 6.84 0.24 3.21
C ALA A 65 7.74 0.45 4.44
N VAL A 66 7.38 -0.11 5.60
CA VAL A 66 8.15 0.01 6.86
C VAL A 66 9.62 -0.40 6.69
N ASP A 67 9.91 -1.38 5.83
CA ASP A 67 11.26 -1.92 5.70
C ASP A 67 12.22 -0.98 4.95
N THR A 68 11.79 -0.35 3.86
CA THR A 68 12.66 0.47 2.99
C THR A 68 12.52 1.96 3.25
N LEU A 69 11.30 2.51 3.22
CA LEU A 69 11.06 3.92 3.50
C LEU A 69 11.40 4.24 4.95
N GLY A 70 10.95 3.40 5.89
CA GLY A 70 11.19 3.60 7.32
C GLY A 70 12.68 3.50 7.69
N ALA A 71 13.49 2.71 6.99
CA ALA A 71 14.94 2.70 7.20
C ALA A 71 15.59 4.01 6.74
N ARG A 72 15.28 4.47 5.52
CA ARG A 72 15.86 5.69 4.97
C ARG A 72 15.47 6.95 5.75
N VAL A 73 14.22 7.05 6.17
CA VAL A 73 13.73 8.18 6.98
C VAL A 73 14.41 8.22 8.34
N ARG A 74 14.64 7.06 8.98
CA ARG A 74 15.40 6.98 10.24
C ARG A 74 16.84 7.45 10.07
N GLU A 75 17.52 7.03 9.00
CA GLU A 75 18.88 7.51 8.69
C GLU A 75 18.92 9.04 8.57
N LEU A 76 17.95 9.64 7.87
CA LEU A 76 17.87 11.10 7.73
C LEU A 76 17.60 11.78 9.08
N LEU A 77 16.73 11.22 9.91
CA LEU A 77 16.45 11.81 11.23
C LEU A 77 17.67 11.77 12.17
N GLU A 78 18.54 10.78 12.02
CA GLU A 78 19.80 10.63 12.76
C GLU A 78 20.94 11.50 12.21
N ASP A 79 20.85 11.93 10.95
CA ASP A 79 21.81 12.86 10.32
C ASP A 79 21.75 14.25 10.97
N ASP A 80 22.89 14.92 11.10
CA ASP A 80 23.00 16.29 11.61
C ASP A 80 22.38 17.32 10.64
N GLU A 81 22.49 17.08 9.33
CA GLU A 81 22.04 18.01 8.28
C GLU A 81 21.19 17.31 7.20
N PRO A 82 20.02 16.72 7.55
CA PRO A 82 19.22 15.91 6.63
C PRO A 82 18.77 16.64 5.37
N HIS A 83 18.53 17.95 5.49
CA HIS A 83 18.12 18.82 4.39
C HIS A 83 19.12 18.89 3.22
N LYS A 84 20.38 18.47 3.43
CA LYS A 84 21.40 18.41 2.39
C LYS A 84 21.37 17.11 1.57
N ALA A 85 20.62 16.10 2.02
CA ALA A 85 20.49 14.86 1.26
C ALA A 85 19.70 15.11 -0.03
N ASP A 86 20.19 14.58 -1.14
CA ASP A 86 19.58 14.77 -2.47
C ASP A 86 18.13 14.26 -2.53
N ASP A 87 17.81 13.23 -1.73
CA ASP A 87 16.49 12.60 -1.66
C ASP A 87 15.61 13.13 -0.51
N TYR A 88 16.04 14.14 0.24
CA TYR A 88 15.30 14.66 1.41
C TYR A 88 13.84 14.97 1.09
N TRP A 89 13.60 15.79 0.06
CA TRP A 89 12.24 16.15 -0.35
C TRP A 89 11.48 15.00 -0.97
N THR A 90 12.16 14.08 -1.65
CA THR A 90 11.57 12.83 -2.12
C THR A 90 11.01 12.02 -0.97
N GLN A 91 11.74 11.91 0.15
CA GLN A 91 11.25 11.24 1.36
C GLN A 91 10.06 11.98 1.99
N VAL A 92 10.10 13.32 2.04
CA VAL A 92 8.95 14.13 2.50
C VAL A 92 7.71 13.85 1.65
N TYR A 93 7.83 13.87 0.32
CA TYR A 93 6.70 13.59 -0.57
C TYR A 93 6.20 12.16 -0.41
N LEU A 94 7.08 11.18 -0.25
CA LEU A 94 6.71 9.77 -0.02
C LEU A 94 5.91 9.61 1.27
N LEU A 95 6.35 10.23 2.37
CA LEU A 95 5.64 10.20 3.64
C LEU A 95 4.25 10.83 3.52
N ILE A 96 4.13 11.96 2.81
CA ILE A 96 2.84 12.60 2.54
C ILE A 96 1.98 11.69 1.65
N LEU A 97 2.49 11.17 0.53
CA LEU A 97 1.73 10.27 -0.35
C LEU A 97 1.21 9.02 0.37
N GLN A 98 1.94 8.51 1.37
CA GLN A 98 1.52 7.40 2.22
C GLN A 98 0.65 7.80 3.41
N ALA A 99 0.31 9.08 3.55
CA ALA A 99 -0.42 9.65 4.68
C ALA A 99 0.28 9.50 6.05
N ASP A 100 1.59 9.26 6.08
CA ASP A 100 2.40 9.30 7.31
C ASP A 100 2.83 10.74 7.61
N LEU A 101 1.83 11.55 7.95
CA LEU A 101 2.01 12.99 8.15
C LEU A 101 2.80 13.29 9.43
N ASP A 102 2.76 12.39 10.42
CA ASP A 102 3.50 12.58 11.67
C ASP A 102 5.01 12.44 11.44
N GLU A 103 5.44 11.47 10.64
CA GLU A 103 6.84 11.32 10.28
C GLU A 103 7.30 12.42 9.31
N ALA A 104 6.46 12.83 8.34
CA ALA A 104 6.75 13.97 7.48
C ALA A 104 7.02 15.25 8.29
N ARG A 105 6.21 15.51 9.34
CA ARG A 105 6.42 16.63 10.27
C ARG A 105 7.72 16.51 11.04
N ARG A 106 8.07 15.31 11.54
CA ARG A 106 9.35 15.10 12.24
C ARG A 106 10.53 15.43 11.35
N LEU A 107 10.49 15.00 10.09
CA LEU A 107 11.54 15.28 9.12
C LEU A 107 11.63 16.78 8.80
N LEU A 108 10.49 17.43 8.52
CA LEU A 108 10.42 18.86 8.23
C LEU A 108 10.93 19.75 9.39
N ARG A 109 10.71 19.34 10.65
CA ARG A 109 11.24 20.06 11.83
C ARG A 109 12.77 20.08 11.90
N ARG A 110 13.45 19.11 11.28
CA ARG A 110 14.92 19.08 11.18
C ARG A 110 15.45 20.03 10.10
N HIS A 111 14.59 20.58 9.25
CA HIS A 111 15.01 21.55 8.24
C HIS A 111 15.46 22.87 8.90
N PRO A 112 16.55 23.52 8.45
CA PRO A 112 17.04 24.77 9.05
C PRO A 112 16.01 25.91 9.02
N SER A 113 15.09 25.87 8.06
CA SER A 113 14.00 26.85 7.91
C SER A 113 12.72 26.45 8.64
N SER A 114 12.72 25.44 9.51
CA SER A 114 11.50 24.95 10.19
C SER A 114 10.76 26.02 11.01
N GLY A 115 11.45 27.08 11.45
CA GLY A 115 10.84 28.23 12.13
C GLY A 115 10.34 29.34 11.19
N ARG A 116 10.50 29.21 9.87
CA ARG A 116 9.97 30.16 8.89
C ARG A 116 8.44 29.99 8.79
N GLU A 117 7.73 31.09 8.59
CA GLU A 117 6.25 31.13 8.62
C GLU A 117 5.61 30.09 7.69
N ASP A 118 6.12 29.91 6.48
CA ASP A 118 5.64 28.92 5.51
C ASP A 118 5.83 27.46 5.97
N PHE A 119 6.92 27.13 6.67
CA PHE A 119 7.11 25.82 7.28
C PHE A 119 6.14 25.60 8.45
N VAL A 120 5.91 26.63 9.26
CA VAL A 120 4.98 26.58 10.39
C VAL A 120 3.55 26.38 9.89
N THR A 121 3.09 27.19 8.92
CA THR A 121 1.77 27.03 8.30
C THR A 121 1.62 25.65 7.68
N PHE A 122 2.64 25.16 6.95
CA PHE A 122 2.58 23.82 6.38
C PHE A 122 2.48 22.73 7.46
N GLU A 123 3.21 22.86 8.57
CA GLU A 123 3.12 21.91 9.69
C GLU A 123 1.72 21.90 10.31
N GLU A 124 1.06 23.06 10.43
CA GLU A 124 -0.32 23.18 10.90
C GLU A 124 -1.32 22.51 9.95
N LEU A 125 -1.12 22.63 8.64
CA LEU A 125 -1.92 21.91 7.63
C LEU A 125 -1.76 20.39 7.78
N LEU A 126 -0.54 19.89 7.98
CA LEU A 126 -0.30 18.46 8.23
C LEU A 126 -0.94 17.99 9.55
N GLN A 127 -0.92 18.81 10.58
CA GLN A 127 -1.50 18.49 11.88
C GLN A 127 -3.03 18.46 11.86
N SER A 128 -3.65 19.36 11.10
CA SER A 128 -5.11 19.52 10.99
C SER A 128 -5.76 18.59 9.97
N ALA A 129 -4.95 17.80 9.26
CA ALA A 129 -5.42 16.86 8.25
C ALA A 129 -6.46 15.87 8.82
N PRO A 130 -7.56 15.63 8.11
CA PRO A 130 -8.57 14.65 8.51
C PRO A 130 -7.95 13.26 8.71
N ARG A 131 -8.15 12.69 9.90
CA ARG A 131 -7.76 11.30 10.20
C ARG A 131 -8.98 10.40 10.24
N GLY A 132 -8.82 9.18 9.75
CA GLY A 132 -9.86 8.16 9.84
C GLY A 132 -10.22 7.84 11.28
N SER A 133 -11.52 7.73 11.56
CA SER A 133 -12.02 7.37 12.89
C SER A 133 -13.35 6.65 12.79
N HIS A 134 -13.55 5.65 13.65
CA HIS A 134 -14.83 4.97 13.83
C HIS A 134 -15.90 5.86 14.51
N GLN A 135 -15.49 7.00 15.07
CA GLN A 135 -16.37 7.87 15.87
C GLN A 135 -17.00 9.00 15.05
N VAL A 136 -16.54 9.23 13.82
CA VAL A 136 -16.99 10.36 12.99
C VAL A 136 -17.89 9.84 11.88
N ALA A 137 -19.08 10.43 11.73
CA ALA A 137 -19.98 10.06 10.65
C ALA A 137 -19.41 10.47 9.28
N THR A 138 -19.64 9.65 8.25
CA THR A 138 -19.10 9.87 6.88
C THR A 138 -19.35 11.28 6.34
N ARG A 139 -20.51 11.87 6.63
CA ARG A 139 -20.86 13.22 6.17
C ARG A 139 -20.04 14.31 6.88
N GLU A 140 -19.87 14.22 8.19
CA GLU A 140 -19.11 15.20 8.99
C GLU A 140 -17.65 15.23 8.55
N LEU A 141 -17.12 14.05 8.31
CA LEU A 141 -15.80 13.82 7.77
C LEU A 141 -15.62 14.40 6.36
N HIS A 142 -16.58 14.18 5.45
CA HIS A 142 -16.52 14.76 4.10
C HIS A 142 -16.46 16.29 4.17
N VAL A 143 -17.25 16.91 5.06
CA VAL A 143 -17.21 18.36 5.30
C VAL A 143 -15.85 18.80 5.88
N TRP A 144 -15.30 18.04 6.84
CA TRP A 144 -13.98 18.33 7.40
C TRP A 144 -12.90 18.28 6.31
N TRP A 145 -12.89 17.22 5.50
CA TRP A 145 -11.93 17.10 4.40
C TRP A 145 -12.06 18.22 3.39
N GLN A 146 -13.28 18.56 2.94
CA GLN A 146 -13.49 19.68 2.02
C GLN A 146 -12.99 21.01 2.61
N THR A 147 -13.25 21.24 3.90
CA THR A 147 -12.80 22.45 4.60
C THR A 147 -11.27 22.51 4.67
N TRP A 148 -10.63 21.39 4.99
CA TRP A 148 -9.17 21.29 5.07
C TRP A 148 -8.50 21.46 3.70
N VAL A 149 -9.04 20.86 2.63
CA VAL A 149 -8.55 21.09 1.25
C VAL A 149 -8.70 22.56 0.85
N ALA A 150 -9.84 23.19 1.19
CA ALA A 150 -10.04 24.62 0.93
C ALA A 150 -9.04 25.52 1.69
N GLN A 151 -8.65 25.13 2.90
CA GLN A 151 -7.58 25.82 3.64
C GLN A 151 -6.23 25.68 2.93
N CYS A 152 -5.86 24.46 2.51
CA CYS A 152 -4.63 24.22 1.75
C CYS A 152 -4.60 25.09 0.47
N ALA A 153 -5.71 25.12 -0.28
CA ALA A 153 -5.85 25.92 -1.48
C ALA A 153 -5.68 27.41 -1.22
N ARG A 154 -6.28 27.93 -0.15
CA ARG A 154 -6.15 29.34 0.23
C ARG A 154 -4.70 29.72 0.53
N HIS A 155 -4.01 28.98 1.38
CA HIS A 155 -2.59 29.26 1.70
C HIS A 155 -1.69 29.17 0.45
N PHE A 156 -2.02 28.26 -0.47
CA PHE A 156 -1.32 28.15 -1.74
C PHE A 156 -1.55 29.36 -2.66
N GLU A 157 -2.81 29.80 -2.81
CA GLU A 157 -3.20 30.95 -3.64
C GLU A 157 -2.69 32.29 -3.09
N ASP A 158 -2.68 32.44 -1.76
CA ASP A 158 -2.13 33.62 -1.06
C ASP A 158 -0.60 33.71 -1.20
N GLY A 159 0.04 32.68 -1.77
CA GLY A 159 1.46 32.67 -2.11
C GLY A 159 2.39 32.41 -0.92
N GLU A 160 1.87 31.86 0.18
CA GLU A 160 2.64 31.62 1.41
C GLU A 160 3.82 30.65 1.16
N PHE A 161 3.68 29.71 0.24
CA PHE A 161 4.73 28.75 -0.13
C PHE A 161 5.64 29.23 -1.27
N SER A 162 5.53 30.48 -1.72
CA SER A 162 6.31 31.01 -2.87
C SER A 162 7.83 30.98 -2.66
N LEU A 163 8.29 30.95 -1.41
CA LEU A 163 9.70 30.90 -1.03
C LEU A 163 10.30 29.49 -1.01
N SER A 164 9.50 28.44 -1.15
CA SER A 164 9.96 27.06 -1.31
C SER A 164 9.07 26.32 -2.31
N PRO A 165 9.55 26.08 -3.55
CA PRO A 165 8.78 25.31 -4.53
C PRO A 165 8.49 23.88 -4.05
N GLU A 166 9.29 23.37 -3.12
CA GLU A 166 9.10 22.04 -2.53
C GLU A 166 7.90 22.00 -1.58
N LEU A 167 7.74 23.00 -0.70
CA LEU A 167 6.52 23.15 0.09
C LEU A 167 5.29 23.41 -0.79
N GLY A 168 5.45 24.16 -1.88
CA GLY A 168 4.41 24.34 -2.87
C GLY A 168 3.97 23.01 -3.52
N THR A 169 4.92 22.15 -3.87
CA THR A 169 4.64 20.79 -4.37
C THR A 169 3.95 19.94 -3.31
N ALA A 170 4.44 19.97 -2.06
CA ALA A 170 3.85 19.23 -0.96
C ALA A 170 2.40 19.67 -0.69
N CYS A 171 2.12 20.98 -0.74
CA CYS A 171 0.76 21.52 -0.60
C CYS A 171 -0.15 21.07 -1.76
N LYS A 172 0.35 21.02 -3.00
CA LYS A 172 -0.40 20.46 -4.14
C LYS A 172 -0.79 19.00 -3.96
N ILE A 173 0.05 18.19 -3.30
CA ILE A 173 -0.31 16.82 -2.92
C ILE A 173 -1.49 16.85 -1.94
N LEU A 174 -1.42 17.67 -0.87
CA LEU A 174 -2.48 17.80 0.13
C LEU A 174 -3.83 18.23 -0.50
N MET A 175 -3.78 19.10 -1.51
CA MET A 175 -4.96 19.55 -2.26
C MET A 175 -5.55 18.50 -3.22
N GLY A 176 -4.89 17.36 -3.42
CA GLY A 176 -5.33 16.37 -4.39
C GLY A 176 -5.11 16.78 -5.85
N ASP A 177 -4.10 17.64 -6.13
CA ASP A 177 -3.81 18.07 -7.49
C ASP A 177 -3.37 16.88 -8.36
N LYS A 178 -4.26 16.45 -9.27
CA LYS A 178 -4.08 15.25 -10.10
C LYS A 178 -2.84 15.34 -10.99
N GLU A 179 -2.47 16.53 -11.45
CA GLU A 179 -1.26 16.72 -12.26
C GLU A 179 0.00 16.45 -11.44
N THR A 180 0.10 17.02 -10.24
CA THR A 180 1.21 16.78 -9.31
C THR A 180 1.26 15.32 -8.88
N LEU A 181 0.13 14.72 -8.50
CA LEU A 181 0.05 13.30 -8.14
C LEU A 181 0.51 12.40 -9.30
N GLY A 182 0.07 12.68 -10.53
CA GLY A 182 0.50 11.94 -11.72
C GLY A 182 2.00 12.04 -12.00
N LYS A 183 2.61 13.21 -11.76
CA LYS A 183 4.06 13.41 -11.87
C LYS A 183 4.86 12.65 -10.80
N LEU A 184 4.30 12.51 -9.60
CA LEU A 184 4.95 11.85 -8.47
C LEU A 184 4.64 10.36 -8.37
N ARG A 185 3.79 9.80 -9.24
CA ARG A 185 3.35 8.40 -9.16
C ARG A 185 4.50 7.39 -9.07
N GLU A 186 5.60 7.65 -9.80
CA GLU A 186 6.74 6.73 -9.87
C GLU A 186 7.42 6.60 -8.50
N LEU A 187 7.29 7.60 -7.62
CA LEU A 187 7.77 7.52 -6.24
C LEU A 187 7.05 6.43 -5.46
N CYS A 188 5.75 6.23 -5.69
CA CYS A 188 4.95 5.23 -4.99
C CYS A 188 5.40 3.78 -5.26
N SER A 189 6.23 3.55 -6.29
CA SER A 189 6.81 2.27 -6.71
C SER A 189 5.79 1.22 -7.22
N THR A 190 4.57 1.21 -6.69
CA THR A 190 3.49 0.30 -7.09
C THR A 190 2.20 1.07 -7.34
N TRP A 191 1.36 0.52 -8.23
CA TRP A 191 0.08 1.13 -8.59
C TRP A 191 -0.89 1.20 -7.41
N TYR A 192 -0.83 0.24 -6.49
CA TYR A 192 -1.72 0.21 -5.31
C TYR A 192 -1.29 1.22 -4.24
N ASN A 193 0.00 1.52 -4.10
CA ASN A 193 0.46 2.63 -3.24
C ASN A 193 -0.03 3.97 -3.81
N TYR A 194 0.05 4.13 -5.13
CA TYR A 194 -0.47 5.30 -5.82
C TYR A 194 -2.00 5.41 -5.73
N LEU A 195 -2.73 4.30 -5.87
CA LEU A 195 -4.18 4.25 -5.67
C LEU A 195 -4.56 4.77 -4.29
N VAL A 196 -3.93 4.28 -3.22
CA VAL A 196 -4.24 4.73 -1.85
C VAL A 196 -3.92 6.21 -1.65
N ALA A 197 -2.86 6.73 -2.27
CA ALA A 197 -2.57 8.17 -2.28
C ALA A 197 -3.68 8.96 -2.99
N LEU A 198 -4.14 8.52 -4.16
CA LEU A 198 -5.26 9.15 -4.88
C LEU A 198 -6.54 9.15 -4.03
N VAL A 199 -6.90 8.01 -3.44
CA VAL A 199 -8.09 7.92 -2.59
C VAL A 199 -7.97 8.87 -1.40
N THR A 200 -6.80 8.91 -0.76
CA THR A 200 -6.54 9.79 0.40
C THR A 200 -6.78 11.26 0.07
N TYR A 201 -6.28 11.73 -1.07
CA TYR A 201 -6.25 13.16 -1.38
C TYR A 201 -7.34 13.63 -2.34
N THR A 202 -8.07 12.72 -3.00
CA THR A 202 -9.08 13.10 -4.00
C THR A 202 -10.48 12.57 -3.71
N CYS A 203 -10.62 11.44 -3.02
CA CYS A 203 -11.91 10.81 -2.77
C CYS A 203 -11.99 10.00 -1.45
N PRO A 204 -11.65 10.58 -0.28
CA PRO A 204 -11.51 9.82 0.97
C PRO A 204 -12.84 9.33 1.58
N ALA A 205 -13.99 9.78 1.05
CA ALA A 205 -15.33 9.46 1.57
C ALA A 205 -16.19 8.68 0.56
N ASP A 206 -15.60 8.22 -0.55
CA ASP A 206 -16.32 7.53 -1.60
C ASP A 206 -16.61 6.06 -1.22
N ASN A 207 -17.60 5.47 -1.89
CA ASN A 207 -17.98 4.07 -1.68
C ASN A 207 -16.82 3.14 -2.10
N PRO A 208 -16.40 2.19 -1.25
CA PRO A 208 -15.38 1.18 -1.59
C PRO A 208 -15.60 0.49 -2.94
N GLN A 209 -16.86 0.27 -3.35
CA GLN A 209 -17.20 -0.36 -4.63
C GLN A 209 -16.79 0.47 -5.85
N MET A 210 -16.57 1.78 -5.69
CA MET A 210 -16.12 2.67 -6.77
C MET A 210 -14.60 2.67 -6.94
N LEU A 211 -13.86 1.96 -6.07
CA LEU A 211 -12.41 1.85 -6.19
C LEU A 211 -11.96 0.99 -7.37
N ALA A 212 -12.83 0.13 -7.90
CA ALA A 212 -12.52 -0.77 -9.00
C ALA A 212 -12.01 0.01 -10.23
N ASP A 213 -12.76 1.00 -10.70
CA ASP A 213 -12.39 1.80 -11.87
C ASP A 213 -11.07 2.55 -11.64
N LEU A 214 -10.91 3.13 -10.43
CA LEU A 214 -9.69 3.84 -10.07
C LEU A 214 -8.47 2.91 -9.98
N ALA A 215 -8.66 1.68 -9.49
CA ALA A 215 -7.62 0.66 -9.43
C ALA A 215 -7.17 0.23 -10.84
N GLU A 216 -8.11 0.05 -11.76
CA GLU A 216 -7.82 -0.25 -13.18
C GLU A 216 -7.03 0.87 -13.85
N ASP A 217 -7.45 2.11 -13.63
CA ASP A 217 -6.76 3.29 -14.16
C ASP A 217 -5.34 3.40 -13.60
N CYS A 218 -5.15 3.14 -12.30
CA CYS A 218 -3.83 3.13 -11.68
C CYS A 218 -2.95 2.02 -12.27
N LEU A 219 -3.45 0.79 -12.35
CA LEU A 219 -2.70 -0.33 -12.92
C LEU A 219 -2.29 -0.04 -14.38
N THR A 220 -3.19 0.54 -15.17
CA THR A 220 -2.93 0.93 -16.57
C THR A 220 -1.82 1.97 -16.66
N GLN A 221 -1.80 2.97 -15.76
CA GLN A 221 -0.75 3.98 -15.70
C GLN A 221 0.63 3.41 -15.35
N PHE A 222 0.68 2.27 -14.66
CA PHE A 222 1.91 1.54 -14.33
C PHE A 222 2.29 0.48 -15.38
N GLY A 223 1.68 0.52 -16.58
CA GLY A 223 1.99 -0.39 -17.68
C GLY A 223 1.11 -1.64 -17.76
N GLY A 224 0.07 -1.72 -16.94
CA GLY A 224 -0.88 -2.83 -16.92
C GLY A 224 -0.35 -4.08 -16.19
N ALA A 225 -1.20 -5.09 -16.06
CA ALA A 225 -0.77 -6.40 -15.57
C ALA A 225 0.17 -7.05 -16.59
N GLY A 226 1.46 -7.13 -16.26
CA GLY A 226 2.43 -7.88 -17.05
C GLY A 226 2.13 -9.38 -17.07
N PRO A 227 2.80 -10.17 -17.94
CA PRO A 227 2.60 -11.62 -18.04
C PRO A 227 2.86 -12.40 -16.74
N THR A 228 3.62 -11.80 -15.81
CA THR A 228 3.99 -12.35 -14.49
C THR A 228 3.25 -11.65 -13.34
N GLY A 229 2.27 -10.78 -13.63
CA GLY A 229 1.55 -9.94 -12.65
C GLY A 229 0.48 -10.70 -11.84
N GLY A 230 0.76 -11.91 -11.37
CA GLY A 230 -0.23 -12.73 -10.66
C GLY A 230 -0.76 -12.06 -9.39
N MET A 231 0.10 -11.39 -8.63
CA MET A 231 -0.33 -10.56 -7.49
C MET A 231 -1.26 -9.42 -7.93
N ASP A 232 -0.90 -8.68 -8.99
CA ASP A 232 -1.69 -7.54 -9.48
C ASP A 232 -3.10 -7.98 -9.91
N ASN A 233 -3.22 -9.15 -10.54
CA ASN A 233 -4.52 -9.71 -10.90
C ASN A 233 -5.38 -10.04 -9.68
N ILE A 234 -4.78 -10.58 -8.62
CA ILE A 234 -5.49 -10.89 -7.36
C ILE A 234 -5.94 -9.59 -6.68
N LEU A 235 -5.05 -8.61 -6.54
CA LEU A 235 -5.37 -7.32 -5.93
C LEU A 235 -6.47 -6.59 -6.71
N LEU A 236 -6.39 -6.58 -8.04
CA LEU A 236 -7.40 -5.96 -8.88
C LEU A 236 -8.76 -6.66 -8.75
N ALA A 237 -8.78 -8.01 -8.73
CA ALA A 237 -9.99 -8.77 -8.46
C ALA A 237 -10.60 -8.44 -7.10
N ALA A 238 -9.75 -8.25 -6.07
CA ALA A 238 -10.19 -7.85 -4.75
C ALA A 238 -10.85 -6.46 -4.77
N PHE A 239 -10.23 -5.45 -5.39
CA PHE A 239 -10.84 -4.11 -5.55
C PHE A 239 -12.14 -4.11 -6.36
N ARG A 240 -12.31 -5.08 -7.28
CA ARG A 240 -13.57 -5.32 -8.01
C ARG A 240 -14.63 -6.07 -7.19
N PHE A 241 -14.30 -6.47 -5.95
CA PHE A 241 -15.12 -7.35 -5.12
C PHE A 241 -15.47 -8.69 -5.81
N ASP A 242 -14.64 -9.15 -6.74
CA ASP A 242 -14.79 -10.42 -7.46
C ASP A 242 -14.07 -11.53 -6.69
N LEU A 243 -14.69 -11.94 -5.58
CA LEU A 243 -14.18 -13.00 -4.71
C LEU A 243 -13.83 -14.32 -5.46
N PRO A 244 -14.65 -14.80 -6.41
CA PRO A 244 -14.33 -16.00 -7.19
C PRO A 244 -13.03 -15.85 -7.98
N MET A 245 -12.82 -14.66 -8.57
CA MET A 245 -11.58 -14.35 -9.27
C MET A 245 -10.38 -14.28 -8.32
N VAL A 246 -10.54 -13.68 -7.14
CA VAL A 246 -9.50 -13.66 -6.09
C VAL A 246 -9.03 -15.08 -5.77
N ILE A 247 -9.96 -15.98 -5.45
CA ILE A 247 -9.66 -17.38 -5.11
C ILE A 247 -8.95 -18.07 -6.29
N ARG A 248 -9.47 -17.89 -7.52
CA ARG A 248 -8.93 -18.54 -8.71
C ARG A 248 -7.50 -18.10 -9.03
N GLU A 249 -7.23 -16.80 -9.01
CA GLU A 249 -5.90 -16.26 -9.32
C GLU A 249 -4.92 -16.56 -8.18
N ALA A 250 -5.36 -16.52 -6.92
CA ALA A 250 -4.55 -16.91 -5.76
C ALA A 250 -4.12 -18.38 -5.83
N SER A 251 -5.04 -19.31 -6.15
CA SER A 251 -4.72 -20.73 -6.33
C SER A 251 -3.69 -21.00 -7.43
N ARG A 252 -3.60 -20.12 -8.45
CA ARG A 252 -2.65 -20.25 -9.55
C ARG A 252 -1.30 -19.61 -9.25
N PHE A 253 -1.32 -18.41 -8.66
CA PHE A 253 -0.11 -17.61 -8.48
C PHE A 253 0.71 -18.02 -7.26
N LEU A 254 0.06 -18.36 -6.15
CA LEU A 254 0.74 -18.61 -4.88
C LEU A 254 1.36 -20.02 -4.79
N ASP A 255 1.08 -20.88 -5.78
CA ASP A 255 1.61 -22.24 -5.97
C ASP A 255 1.41 -23.17 -4.76
N ASN A 256 0.61 -22.74 -3.78
CA ASN A 256 0.17 -23.49 -2.64
C ASN A 256 -1.33 -23.23 -2.45
N TRP A 257 -2.08 -24.29 -2.20
CA TRP A 257 -3.52 -24.18 -1.93
C TRP A 257 -3.80 -23.65 -0.52
N TRP A 258 -2.77 -23.34 0.27
CA TRP A 258 -2.92 -22.87 1.65
C TRP A 258 -3.78 -21.61 1.70
N PHE A 259 -3.44 -20.59 0.91
CA PHE A 259 -4.20 -19.33 0.90
C PHE A 259 -5.66 -19.61 0.54
N SER A 260 -5.91 -20.26 -0.59
CA SER A 260 -7.27 -20.48 -1.10
C SER A 260 -8.10 -21.37 -0.18
N ALA A 261 -7.53 -22.42 0.41
CA ALA A 261 -8.22 -23.29 1.36
C ALA A 261 -8.58 -22.55 2.65
N HIS A 262 -7.63 -21.87 3.28
CA HIS A 262 -7.89 -21.19 4.55
C HIS A 262 -8.72 -19.92 4.40
N PHE A 263 -8.53 -19.16 3.32
CA PHE A 263 -9.32 -17.97 3.05
C PHE A 263 -10.78 -18.31 2.72
N SER A 264 -11.02 -19.33 1.88
CA SER A 264 -12.39 -19.81 1.61
C SER A 264 -13.06 -20.39 2.85
N ASP A 265 -12.32 -21.12 3.69
CA ASP A 265 -12.81 -21.62 4.97
C ASP A 265 -13.26 -20.49 5.91
N LEU A 266 -12.44 -19.44 6.02
CA LEU A 266 -12.77 -18.25 6.82
C LEU A 266 -14.00 -17.51 6.27
N LEU A 267 -14.08 -17.33 4.95
CA LEU A 267 -15.22 -16.68 4.28
C LEU A 267 -16.52 -17.46 4.43
N PHE A 268 -16.44 -18.80 4.41
CA PHE A 268 -17.58 -19.65 4.65
C PHE A 268 -18.08 -19.50 6.09
N HIS A 269 -17.17 -19.57 7.06
CA HIS A 269 -17.52 -19.41 8.48
C HIS A 269 -17.98 -18.00 8.86
N SER A 270 -17.60 -16.96 8.10
CA SER A 270 -18.10 -15.60 8.26
C SER A 270 -19.41 -15.32 7.50
N GLY A 271 -19.92 -16.29 6.72
CA GLY A 271 -21.12 -16.16 5.90
C GLY A 271 -20.94 -15.36 4.61
N GLN A 272 -19.74 -14.84 4.33
CA GLN A 272 -19.45 -14.01 3.16
C GLN A 272 -19.43 -14.83 1.87
N MET A 273 -18.98 -16.09 1.95
CA MET A 273 -18.96 -16.99 0.80
C MET A 273 -20.37 -17.36 0.34
N GLU A 274 -21.27 -17.65 1.28
CA GLU A 274 -22.69 -17.94 0.98
C GLU A 274 -23.43 -16.71 0.46
N ALA A 275 -23.10 -15.51 0.96
CA ALA A 275 -23.66 -14.26 0.46
C ALA A 275 -23.25 -13.97 -0.99
N SER A 276 -22.04 -14.35 -1.38
CA SER A 276 -21.53 -14.17 -2.75
C SER A 276 -21.98 -15.29 -3.70
N GLN A 277 -21.93 -16.55 -3.24
CA GLN A 277 -22.11 -17.75 -4.07
C GLN A 277 -22.85 -18.88 -3.33
N PRO A 278 -24.16 -18.74 -3.08
CA PRO A 278 -24.90 -19.68 -2.23
C PRO A 278 -25.00 -21.09 -2.83
N GLU A 279 -24.98 -21.21 -4.16
CA GLU A 279 -25.23 -22.49 -4.86
C GLU A 279 -24.06 -23.48 -4.79
N TYR A 280 -22.83 -23.01 -4.54
CA TYR A 280 -21.62 -23.84 -4.61
C TYR A 280 -20.57 -23.49 -3.55
N ALA A 281 -20.91 -22.66 -2.54
CA ALA A 281 -19.99 -22.29 -1.47
C ALA A 281 -19.44 -23.52 -0.72
N SER A 282 -20.32 -24.49 -0.42
CA SER A 282 -19.92 -25.71 0.32
C SER A 282 -19.00 -26.59 -0.51
N GLU A 283 -19.35 -26.86 -1.77
CA GLU A 283 -18.58 -27.70 -2.69
C GLU A 283 -17.23 -27.07 -3.03
N LEU A 284 -17.21 -25.74 -3.26
CA LEU A 284 -15.97 -25.02 -3.55
C LEU A 284 -15.01 -25.04 -2.35
N ARG A 285 -15.52 -24.80 -1.13
CA ARG A 285 -14.73 -24.91 0.10
C ARG A 285 -14.17 -26.33 0.25
N GLU A 286 -15.01 -27.35 0.12
CA GLU A 286 -14.58 -28.75 0.24
C GLU A 286 -13.48 -29.08 -0.78
N HIS A 287 -13.66 -28.69 -2.05
CA HIS A 287 -12.67 -28.90 -3.09
C HIS A 287 -11.32 -28.25 -2.74
N LEU A 288 -11.30 -26.99 -2.32
CA LEU A 288 -10.07 -26.28 -1.98
C LEU A 288 -9.33 -26.90 -0.79
N ILE A 289 -10.05 -27.35 0.23
CA ILE A 289 -9.47 -28.04 1.39
C ILE A 289 -8.86 -29.39 0.96
N LEU A 290 -9.55 -30.15 0.10
CA LEU A 290 -9.06 -31.43 -0.40
C LEU A 290 -7.81 -31.29 -1.27
N GLU A 291 -7.76 -30.27 -2.14
CA GLU A 291 -6.55 -29.96 -2.93
C GLU A 291 -5.37 -29.60 -2.02
N TYR A 292 -5.59 -28.77 -0.99
CA TYR A 292 -4.56 -28.47 -0.02
C TYR A 292 -4.09 -29.72 0.74
N ALA A 293 -5.01 -30.55 1.23
CA ALA A 293 -4.66 -31.81 1.89
C ALA A 293 -3.85 -32.74 0.96
N SER A 294 -4.23 -32.83 -0.32
CA SER A 294 -3.49 -33.58 -1.34
C SER A 294 -2.05 -33.09 -1.48
N THR A 295 -1.84 -31.76 -1.52
CA THR A 295 -0.47 -31.20 -1.59
C THR A 295 0.38 -31.49 -0.35
N LEU A 296 -0.21 -31.59 0.84
CA LEU A 296 0.53 -31.98 2.05
C LEU A 296 0.99 -33.44 1.97
N MET A 297 0.21 -34.31 1.33
CA MET A 297 0.51 -35.74 1.21
C MET A 297 1.55 -36.05 0.12
N THR A 298 1.86 -35.11 -0.78
CA THR A 298 2.91 -35.27 -1.81
C THR A 298 4.30 -34.83 -1.33
N HIS A 299 4.40 -34.17 -0.18
CA HIS A 299 5.68 -33.81 0.46
C HIS A 299 6.22 -34.97 1.33
N HIS A 300 6.77 -35.99 0.66
CA HIS A 300 7.57 -37.06 1.26
C HIS A 300 9.07 -36.93 0.92
#